data_AF-A0A9E2ENE5-F1
#
_entry.id   AF-A0A9E2ENE5-F1
#
_cell.length_a   1.000
_cell.length_b   1.000
_cell.length_c   1.000
_cell.angle_alpha   90.00
_cell.angle_beta   90.00
_cell.angle_gamma   90.00
#
_symmetry.space_group_name_H-M   'P 1'
#
loop_
_entity.id
_entity.type
_entity.pdbx_description
1 polymer ?
#
loop_
_entity_poly.entity_id
_entity_poly.type
_entity_poly.pdbx_seq_one_letter_code
_entity_poly.pdbx_strand_id
1 'polypeptide(L)'
;MTREILGEPIVPGTASGSLVKLDAPLSFWGGFDPSTGLIIDKAHPQVGVSLAGRVVAMPGSRGSSGTPGVLGESIRLGTGPIAMILTKPDINLAAGSLAATALYEATCPIVLVEQVLFDALEDGATVVTRSRSQ
;
A
#
# COMPACT_ATOMS: atom_id res chain seq x y z
N MET A 1 -15.84 -3.18 -13.99
CA MET A 1 -16.68 -3.43 -12.79
C MET A 1 -15.83 -3.16 -11.57
N THR A 2 -16.38 -2.53 -10.53
CA THR A 2 -15.65 -2.23 -9.30
C THR A 2 -15.80 -3.37 -8.30
N ARG A 3 -14.70 -3.87 -7.74
CA ARG A 3 -14.70 -4.98 -6.77
C ARG A 3 -14.46 -4.47 -5.34
N GLU A 4 -15.28 -4.89 -4.40
CA GLU A 4 -15.08 -4.55 -2.98
C GLU A 4 -14.15 -5.57 -2.31
N ILE A 5 -13.16 -5.05 -1.58
CA ILE A 5 -12.19 -5.84 -0.82
C ILE A 5 -12.37 -5.52 0.66
N LEU A 6 -12.90 -6.50 1.40
CA LEU A 6 -13.07 -6.44 2.85
C LEU A 6 -11.89 -7.13 3.53
N GLY A 7 -11.20 -6.40 4.39
CA GLY A 7 -10.06 -6.93 5.14
C GLY A 7 -10.09 -6.52 6.62
N GLU A 8 -9.29 -7.21 7.43
CA GLU A 8 -9.05 -6.82 8.83
C GLU A 8 -8.22 -5.52 8.86
N PRO A 9 -8.64 -4.48 9.60
CA PRO A 9 -7.90 -3.22 9.62
C PRO A 9 -6.60 -3.30 10.41
N ILE A 10 -5.49 -2.91 9.79
CA ILE A 10 -4.28 -2.44 10.49
C ILE A 10 -4.38 -0.93 10.69
N VAL A 11 -4.71 -0.20 9.62
CA VAL A 11 -5.06 1.23 9.66
C VAL A 11 -6.45 1.35 9.07
N PRO A 12 -7.46 1.75 9.86
CA PRO A 12 -8.85 1.75 9.42
C PRO A 12 -9.09 2.82 8.34
N GLY A 13 -10.04 2.55 7.45
CA GLY A 13 -10.51 3.54 6.49
C GLY A 13 -11.11 2.90 5.24
N THR A 14 -11.33 3.73 4.23
CA THR A 14 -11.84 3.31 2.93
C THR A 14 -11.17 4.11 1.83
N ALA A 15 -10.81 3.44 0.75
CA ALA A 15 -10.27 4.08 -0.45
C ALA A 15 -10.76 3.33 -1.69
N SER A 16 -10.75 4.01 -2.83
CA SER A 16 -11.04 3.40 -4.11
C SER A 16 -10.07 3.85 -5.18
N GLY A 17 -9.58 2.91 -5.98
CA GLY A 17 -8.66 3.20 -7.07
C GLY A 17 -8.35 1.96 -7.89
N SER A 18 -7.54 2.15 -8.93
CA SER A 18 -7.02 1.03 -9.71
C SER A 18 -5.97 0.28 -8.89
N LEU A 19 -6.10 -1.04 -8.86
CA LEU A 19 -5.20 -1.93 -8.15
C LEU A 19 -3.85 -1.99 -8.86
N VAL A 20 -2.78 -2.04 -8.07
CA VAL A 20 -1.46 -2.54 -8.45
C VAL A 20 -1.17 -3.75 -7.55
N LYS A 21 -1.18 -4.95 -8.13
CA LYS A 21 -0.80 -6.17 -7.42
C LYS A 21 0.68 -6.42 -7.64
N LEU A 22 1.47 -6.40 -6.56
CA LEU A 22 2.90 -6.65 -6.65
C LEU A 22 3.19 -8.16 -6.66
N ASP A 23 4.04 -8.58 -7.60
CA ASP A 23 4.48 -9.97 -7.76
C ASP A 23 5.56 -10.36 -6.76
N ALA A 24 6.20 -9.36 -6.14
CA ALA A 24 7.26 -9.55 -5.16
C ALA A 24 7.13 -8.55 -4.00
N PRO A 25 7.77 -8.84 -2.86
CA PRO A 25 7.90 -7.86 -1.78
C PRO A 25 8.67 -6.59 -2.18
N LEU A 26 8.16 -5.43 -1.81
CA LEU A 26 8.82 -4.13 -2.05
C LEU A 26 9.48 -3.60 -0.78
N SER A 27 10.70 -3.05 -0.94
CA SER A 27 11.31 -2.20 0.07
C SER A 27 10.99 -0.74 -0.21
N PHE A 28 10.25 -0.10 0.69
CA PHE A 28 10.05 1.36 0.62
C PHE A 28 11.36 2.09 0.92
N TRP A 29 12.23 1.52 1.75
CA TRP A 29 13.58 2.04 1.95
C TRP A 29 14.49 1.62 0.79
N GLY A 30 14.79 2.57 -0.11
CA GLY A 30 15.73 2.40 -1.22
C GLY A 30 15.19 1.70 -2.47
N GLY A 31 13.98 1.11 -2.41
CA GLY A 31 13.33 0.48 -3.56
C GLY A 31 12.15 1.27 -4.15
N PHE A 32 11.78 2.38 -3.52
CA PHE A 32 10.69 3.26 -3.91
C PHE A 32 11.13 4.72 -3.80
N ASP A 33 10.76 5.53 -4.78
CA ASP A 33 11.03 6.97 -4.79
C ASP A 33 9.78 7.71 -4.29
N PRO A 34 9.82 8.33 -3.09
CA PRO A 34 8.68 9.05 -2.54
C PRO A 34 8.32 10.31 -3.32
N SER A 35 9.21 10.87 -4.14
CA SER A 35 8.92 12.08 -4.91
C SER A 35 8.17 11.82 -6.21
N THR A 36 8.31 10.61 -6.78
CA THR A 36 7.70 10.23 -8.05
C THR A 36 6.64 9.13 -7.91
N GLY A 37 6.66 8.41 -6.78
CA GLY A 37 5.81 7.24 -6.56
C GLY A 37 6.25 6.00 -7.33
N LEU A 38 7.46 5.99 -7.92
CA LEU A 38 7.95 4.90 -8.75
C LEU A 38 8.70 3.85 -7.92
N ILE A 39 8.52 2.57 -8.30
CA ILE A 39 9.42 1.50 -7.88
C ILE A 39 10.76 1.69 -8.59
N ILE A 40 11.83 1.87 -7.83
CA ILE A 40 13.19 2.11 -8.35
C ILE A 40 14.15 0.94 -8.11
N ASP A 41 13.74 -0.05 -7.31
CA ASP A 41 14.51 -1.28 -7.11
C ASP A 41 14.67 -2.03 -8.44
N LYS A 42 15.91 -2.06 -8.97
CA LYS A 42 16.23 -2.71 -10.25
C LYS A 42 16.03 -4.22 -10.24
N ALA A 43 15.97 -4.85 -9.07
CA ALA A 43 15.70 -6.27 -8.92
C ALA A 43 14.20 -6.59 -8.80
N HIS A 44 13.34 -5.57 -8.64
CA HIS A 44 11.91 -5.79 -8.51
C HIS A 44 11.27 -6.05 -9.90
N PRO A 45 10.41 -7.08 -10.06
CA PRO A 45 9.78 -7.40 -11.35
C PRO A 45 9.02 -6.24 -11.98
N GLN A 46 8.44 -5.37 -11.13
CA GLN A 46 7.65 -4.21 -11.53
C GLN A 46 8.40 -2.88 -11.35
N VAL A 47 9.72 -2.87 -11.54
CA VAL A 47 10.51 -1.63 -11.58
C VAL A 47 9.92 -0.64 -12.60
N GLY A 48 9.81 0.63 -12.22
CA GLY A 48 9.21 1.69 -13.02
C GLY A 48 7.69 1.79 -12.94
N VAL A 49 7.01 0.87 -12.24
CA VAL A 49 5.57 1.02 -11.96
C VAL A 49 5.35 2.09 -10.90
N SER A 50 4.37 2.97 -11.12
CA SER A 50 3.95 3.98 -10.15
C SER A 50 2.87 3.45 -9.20
N LEU A 51 3.05 3.73 -7.91
CA LEU A 51 2.08 3.45 -6.85
C LEU A 51 1.23 4.68 -6.48
N ALA A 52 1.51 5.83 -7.09
CA ALA A 52 0.85 7.10 -6.79
C ALA A 52 -0.65 7.03 -7.08
N GLY A 53 -1.47 7.30 -6.07
CA GLY A 53 -2.93 7.30 -6.24
C GLY A 53 -3.53 5.90 -6.46
N ARG A 54 -2.77 4.83 -6.21
CA ARG A 54 -3.20 3.45 -6.45
C ARG A 54 -3.53 2.72 -5.16
N VAL A 55 -4.41 1.71 -5.27
CA VAL A 55 -4.53 0.69 -4.23
C VAL A 55 -3.44 -0.33 -4.49
N VAL A 56 -2.59 -0.60 -3.50
CA VAL A 56 -1.44 -1.50 -3.67
C VAL A 56 -1.67 -2.79 -2.89
N ALA A 57 -1.75 -3.91 -3.61
CA ALA A 57 -1.72 -5.23 -3.00
C ALA A 57 -0.29 -5.76 -3.01
N MET A 58 0.26 -6.08 -1.84
CA MET A 58 1.64 -6.54 -1.70
C MET A 58 1.73 -7.81 -0.85
N PRO A 59 2.48 -8.84 -1.29
CA PRO A 59 2.58 -10.12 -0.58
C PRO A 59 3.40 -10.03 0.72
N GLY A 60 4.11 -8.91 0.91
CA GLY A 60 4.88 -8.58 2.11
C GLY A 60 5.80 -7.39 1.85
N SER A 61 6.29 -6.71 2.88
CA SER A 61 7.28 -5.66 2.72
C SER A 61 8.71 -6.20 2.87
N ARG A 62 9.70 -5.43 2.41
CA ARG A 62 11.12 -5.60 2.77
C ARG A 62 11.62 -4.33 3.46
N GLY A 63 12.53 -4.48 4.42
CA GLY A 63 13.10 -3.34 5.16
C GLY A 63 12.33 -3.01 6.44
N SER A 64 12.95 -2.23 7.33
CA SER A 64 12.40 -1.96 8.67
C SER A 64 12.41 -0.48 9.03
N SER A 65 13.53 0.07 9.50
CA SER A 65 13.56 1.38 10.16
C SER A 65 13.29 2.59 9.25
N GLY A 66 13.61 2.51 7.95
CA GLY A 66 13.43 3.63 7.02
C GLY A 66 12.05 3.70 6.36
N THR A 67 11.31 2.59 6.33
CA THR A 67 10.02 2.47 5.65
C THR A 67 8.97 3.48 6.13
N PRO A 68 8.78 3.75 7.44
CA PRO A 68 7.74 4.66 7.90
C PRO A 68 7.92 6.09 7.34
N GLY A 69 9.17 6.57 7.34
CA GLY A 69 9.50 7.90 6.84
C GLY A 69 9.24 8.04 5.34
N VAL A 70 9.67 7.05 4.55
CA VAL A 70 9.47 7.08 3.08
C VAL A 70 7.99 6.99 2.72
N LEU A 71 7.24 6.08 3.35
CA LEU A 71 5.81 5.95 3.10
C LEU A 71 5.07 7.23 3.51
N GLY A 72 5.32 7.74 4.72
CA GLY A 72 4.69 8.96 5.21
C GLY A 72 4.98 10.17 4.33
N GLU A 73 6.22 10.31 3.86
CA GLU A 73 6.62 11.36 2.91
C GLU A 73 5.87 11.24 1.58
N SER A 74 5.74 10.03 1.02
CA SER A 74 5.00 9.84 -0.23
C SER A 74 3.52 10.16 -0.10
N ILE A 75 2.91 9.84 1.06
CA ILE A 75 1.52 10.21 1.34
C ILE A 75 1.39 11.73 1.43
N ARG A 76 2.31 12.39 2.15
CA ARG A 76 2.37 13.87 2.25
C ARG A 76 2.49 14.53 0.87
N LEU A 77 3.28 13.95 -0.03
CA LEU A 77 3.50 14.46 -1.38
C LEU A 77 2.39 14.10 -2.37
N GLY A 78 1.43 13.25 -1.99
CA GLY A 78 0.37 12.77 -2.89
C GLY A 78 0.85 11.77 -3.95
N THR A 79 2.04 11.22 -3.79
CA THR A 79 2.72 10.26 -4.69
C THR A 79 2.70 8.84 -4.13
N GLY A 80 2.22 8.68 -2.90
CA GLY A 80 2.06 7.40 -2.23
C GLY A 80 0.81 6.63 -2.66
N PRO A 81 0.66 5.39 -2.16
CA PRO A 81 -0.56 4.62 -2.32
C PRO A 81 -1.73 5.30 -1.56
N ILE A 82 -2.94 5.11 -2.07
CA ILE A 82 -4.18 5.57 -1.40
C ILE A 82 -4.78 4.51 -0.50
N ALA A 83 -4.40 3.24 -0.66
CA ALA A 83 -4.64 2.16 0.29
C ALA A 83 -3.68 0.99 0.02
N MET A 84 -3.50 0.16 1.04
CA MET A 84 -2.67 -1.04 0.95
C MET A 84 -3.46 -2.29 1.39
N ILE A 85 -3.26 -3.38 0.65
CA ILE A 85 -3.78 -4.71 0.93
C ILE A 85 -2.58 -5.64 1.18
N LEU A 86 -2.52 -6.24 2.37
CA LEU A 86 -1.42 -7.10 2.79
C LEU A 86 -1.94 -8.49 3.17
N THR A 87 -1.07 -9.50 3.12
CA THR A 87 -1.37 -10.84 3.67
C THR A 87 -0.72 -11.08 5.03
N LYS A 88 0.19 -10.20 5.45
CA LYS A 88 0.88 -10.24 6.75
C LYS A 88 0.99 -8.82 7.33
N PRO A 89 0.81 -8.65 8.64
CA PRO A 89 0.93 -7.34 9.26
C PRO A 89 2.35 -6.78 9.16
N ASP A 90 2.43 -5.47 8.98
CA ASP A 90 3.70 -4.74 8.94
C ASP A 90 3.59 -3.45 9.76
N ILE A 91 4.32 -3.41 10.87
CA ILE A 91 4.30 -2.28 11.79
C ILE A 91 4.92 -1.01 11.19
N ASN A 92 5.86 -1.14 10.25
CA ASN A 92 6.53 0.00 9.65
C ASN A 92 5.63 0.70 8.63
N LEU A 93 4.88 -0.07 7.85
CA LEU A 93 3.84 0.48 6.96
C LEU A 93 2.72 1.13 7.77
N ALA A 94 2.27 0.48 8.86
CA ALA A 94 1.28 1.04 9.78
C ALA A 94 1.76 2.36 10.37
N ALA A 95 2.99 2.40 10.89
CA ALA A 95 3.59 3.61 11.47
C ALA A 95 3.69 4.75 10.44
N GLY A 96 4.10 4.45 9.20
CA GLY A 96 4.19 5.48 8.15
C GLY A 96 2.84 6.09 7.79
N SER A 97 1.80 5.25 7.67
CA SER A 97 0.45 5.74 7.42
C SER A 97 -0.14 6.54 8.59
N LEU A 98 -0.01 6.02 9.83
CA LEU A 98 -0.50 6.72 11.02
C LEU A 98 0.24 8.04 11.27
N ALA A 99 1.55 8.09 11.02
CA ALA A 99 2.32 9.33 11.09
C ALA A 99 1.83 10.35 10.06
N ALA A 100 1.52 9.92 8.83
CA ALA A 100 0.95 10.80 7.82
C ALA A 100 -0.43 11.34 8.23
N THR A 101 -1.28 10.50 8.82
CA THR A 101 -2.57 10.94 9.37
C THR A 101 -2.38 11.98 10.46
N ALA A 102 -1.47 11.73 11.41
CA ALA A 102 -1.25 12.59 12.56
C ALA A 102 -0.59 13.94 12.21
N LEU A 103 0.30 13.96 11.20
CA LEU A 103 1.08 15.14 10.86
C LEU A 103 0.51 15.94 9.69
N TYR A 104 -0.20 15.28 8.77
CA TYR A 104 -0.61 15.87 7.47
C TYR A 104 -2.10 15.68 7.16
N GLU A 105 -2.88 15.11 8.07
CA GLU A 105 -4.32 14.82 7.88
C GLU A 105 -4.60 13.95 6.63
N ALA A 106 -3.58 13.23 6.15
CA ALA A 106 -3.65 12.38 4.96
C ALA A 106 -3.56 10.91 5.38
N THR A 107 -4.53 10.10 4.98
CA THR A 107 -4.66 8.71 5.44
C THR A 107 -4.49 7.73 4.29
N CYS A 108 -3.70 6.67 4.52
CA CYS A 108 -3.62 5.50 3.65
C CYS A 108 -4.11 4.26 4.42
N PRO A 109 -5.37 3.81 4.23
CA PRO A 109 -5.89 2.63 4.90
C PRO A 109 -5.04 1.40 4.57
N ILE A 110 -4.84 0.54 5.56
CA ILE A 110 -4.09 -0.72 5.41
C ILE A 110 -4.95 -1.84 5.96
N VAL A 111 -5.25 -2.82 5.10
CA VAL A 111 -6.07 -3.99 5.44
C VAL A 111 -5.33 -5.29 5.21
N LEU A 112 -5.60 -6.27 6.07
CA LEU A 112 -5.17 -7.65 5.94
C LEU A 112 -6.25 -8.49 5.27
N VAL A 113 -5.83 -9.30 4.33
CA VAL A 113 -6.67 -10.29 3.65
C VAL A 113 -6.01 -11.66 3.72
N GLU A 114 -6.84 -12.70 3.62
CA GLU A 114 -6.33 -14.06 3.48
C GLU A 114 -5.62 -14.25 2.13
N GLN A 115 -4.66 -15.19 2.09
CA GLN A 115 -3.90 -15.48 0.88
C GLN A 115 -4.79 -15.83 -0.32
N VAL A 116 -5.88 -16.58 -0.10
CA VAL A 116 -6.83 -16.96 -1.16
C VAL A 116 -7.47 -15.72 -1.81
N LEU A 117 -7.84 -14.71 -1.01
CA LEU A 117 -8.40 -13.47 -1.53
C LEU A 117 -7.33 -12.66 -2.26
N PHE A 118 -6.12 -12.58 -1.71
CA PHE A 118 -4.98 -11.92 -2.34
C PHE A 118 -4.65 -12.51 -3.71
N ASP A 119 -4.61 -13.84 -3.82
CA ASP A 119 -4.30 -14.55 -5.06
C ASP A 119 -5.35 -14.28 -6.14
N ALA A 120 -6.63 -14.17 -5.74
CA ALA A 120 -7.73 -13.84 -6.62
C ALA A 120 -7.81 -12.35 -7.03
N LEU A 121 -6.91 -11.49 -6.54
CA LEU A 121 -6.83 -10.10 -7.00
C LEU A 121 -6.26 -10.03 -8.41
N GLU A 122 -6.86 -9.18 -9.24
CA GLU A 122 -6.48 -8.94 -10.62
C GLU A 122 -5.87 -7.54 -10.74
N ASP A 123 -4.66 -7.46 -11.30
CA ASP A 123 -3.98 -6.18 -11.51
C ASP A 123 -4.79 -5.25 -12.43
N GLY A 124 -4.75 -3.94 -12.17
CA GLY A 124 -5.48 -2.93 -12.92
C GLY A 124 -6.97 -2.82 -12.59
N ALA A 125 -7.58 -3.79 -11.91
CA ALA A 125 -8.99 -3.75 -11.52
C ALA A 125 -9.28 -2.54 -10.62
N THR A 126 -10.43 -1.88 -10.81
CA THR A 126 -10.89 -0.85 -9.86
C THR A 126 -11.43 -1.54 -8.61
N VAL A 127 -10.86 -1.20 -7.46
CA VAL A 127 -11.27 -1.78 -6.18
C VAL A 127 -11.72 -0.71 -5.18
N VAL A 128 -12.56 -1.11 -4.23
CA VAL A 128 -12.85 -0.35 -3.02
C VAL A 128 -12.33 -1.18 -1.85
N THR A 129 -11.35 -0.66 -1.12
CA THR A 129 -10.85 -1.30 0.10
C THR A 129 -11.63 -0.79 1.29
N ARG A 130 -12.17 -1.70 2.10
CA ARG A 130 -12.85 -1.37 3.36
C ARG A 130 -12.34 -2.20 4.51
N SER A 131 -12.18 -1.54 5.65
CA SER A 131 -12.01 -2.22 6.93
C SER A 131 -13.29 -2.96 7.32
N ARG A 132 -13.18 -4.21 7.77
CA ARG A 132 -14.28 -4.89 8.46
C ARG A 132 -14.64 -4.13 9.73
N SER A 133 -15.93 -3.91 9.96
CA SER A 133 -16.45 -3.47 11.26
C SER A 133 -16.19 -4.58 12.30
N GLN A 134 -15.61 -4.21 13.45
CA GLN A 134 -15.53 -5.10 14.62
C GLN A 134 -16.92 -5.40 15.17
#